data_AF-A0A820HHF6-F1
#
_entry.id   AF-A0A820HHF6-F1
#
_cell.length_a   1.000
_cell.length_b   1.000
_cell.length_c   1.000
_cell.angle_alpha   90.00
_cell.angle_beta   90.00
_cell.angle_gamma   90.00
#
_symmetry.space_group_name_H-M   'P 1'
#
loop_
_entity.id
_entity.type
_entity.pdbx_description
1 polymer ?
#
loop_
_entity_poly.entity_id
_entity_poly.type
_entity_poly.pdbx_seq_one_letter_code
_entity_poly.pdbx_strand_id
1 'polypeptide(L)'
;MPQQLRTLFCVILLYCNPTKPVDLWNSFKAHMAEHFMQQVDAEIAEAMEFYAIDEKLTEQGRSCSDFGIPSSTPVPYSFESKVINKEELRRGQEMYAMLNQD
;
A
#
# COMPACT_ATOMS: atom_id res chain seq x y z
N MET A 1 10.46 1.25 -3.46
CA MET A 1 10.27 0.00 -2.68
C MET A 1 9.55 0.33 -1.36
N PRO A 2 8.21 0.24 -1.30
CA PRO A 2 7.42 0.41 -0.07
C PRO A 2 6.62 -0.85 0.34
N GLN A 3 6.42 -1.81 -0.57
CA GLN A 3 5.59 -3.01 -0.31
C GLN A 3 6.27 -4.01 0.64
N GLN A 4 7.59 -4.12 0.57
CA GLN A 4 8.39 -4.97 1.44
C GLN A 4 8.40 -4.44 2.89
N LEU A 5 8.49 -3.11 3.05
CA LEU A 5 8.39 -2.44 4.36
C LEU A 5 7.02 -2.66 4.99
N ARG A 6 5.94 -2.50 4.21
CA ARG A 6 4.58 -2.89 4.63
C ARG A 6 4.48 -4.32 5.11
N THR A 7 4.98 -5.24 4.28
CA THR A 7 4.90 -6.66 4.58
C THR A 7 5.65 -6.98 5.86
N LEU A 8 6.85 -6.40 6.04
CA LEU A 8 7.63 -6.54 7.26
C LEU A 8 6.88 -5.98 8.47
N PHE A 9 6.25 -4.81 8.34
CA PHE A 9 5.45 -4.20 9.40
C PHE A 9 4.29 -5.13 9.81
N CYS A 10 3.51 -5.65 8.85
CA CYS A 10 2.44 -6.61 9.13
C CYS A 10 2.96 -7.88 9.82
N VAL A 11 4.11 -8.40 9.38
CA VAL A 11 4.76 -9.58 10.00
C VAL A 11 5.15 -9.29 11.45
N ILE A 12 5.74 -8.12 11.72
CA ILE A 12 6.09 -7.70 13.09
C ILE A 12 4.84 -7.63 13.96
N LEU A 13 3.76 -7.01 13.47
CA LEU A 13 2.49 -6.95 14.20
C LEU A 13 1.93 -8.35 14.51
N LEU A 14 1.88 -9.23 13.51
CA LEU A 14 1.26 -10.55 13.63
C LEU A 14 2.05 -11.53 14.49
N TYR A 15 3.38 -11.53 14.37
CA TYR A 15 4.21 -12.61 14.92
C TYR A 15 5.15 -12.18 16.04
N CYS A 16 5.50 -10.89 16.13
CA CYS A 16 6.46 -10.40 17.13
C CYS A 16 5.79 -9.75 18.33
N ASN A 17 4.48 -9.52 18.29
CA ASN A 17 3.67 -8.91 19.36
C ASN A 17 4.36 -7.70 20.01
N PRO A 18 4.60 -6.61 19.26
CA PRO A 18 5.39 -5.49 19.74
C PRO A 18 4.74 -4.83 20.95
N THR A 19 5.55 -4.42 21.92
CA THR A 19 5.07 -3.79 23.17
C THR A 19 4.31 -2.48 22.93
N LYS A 20 4.63 -1.77 21.84
CA LYS A 20 3.99 -0.50 21.47
C LYS A 20 3.77 -0.41 19.95
N PRO A 21 2.72 -1.06 19.41
CA PRO A 21 2.42 -1.05 17.98
C PRO A 21 2.16 0.37 17.43
N VAL A 22 1.57 1.24 18.24
CA VAL A 22 1.22 2.62 17.89
C VAL A 22 2.47 3.48 17.67
N ASP A 23 3.49 3.35 18.54
CA ASP A 23 4.76 4.08 18.39
C ASP A 23 5.49 3.62 17.13
N LEU A 24 5.44 2.32 16.84
CA LEU A 24 6.02 1.75 15.62
C LEU A 24 5.31 2.29 14.37
N TRP A 25 3.98 2.31 14.37
CA TRP A 25 3.18 2.93 13.31
C TRP A 25 3.59 4.39 13.08
N ASN A 26 3.59 5.21 14.13
CA ASN A 26 3.90 6.64 14.02
C ASN A 26 5.34 6.90 13.53
N SER A 27 6.27 6.01 13.86
CA SER A 27 7.67 6.13 13.44
C SER A 27 7.88 5.82 11.95
N PHE A 28 7.09 4.88 11.40
CA PHE A 28 7.33 4.33 10.06
C PHE A 28 6.25 4.67 9.02
N LYS A 29 5.07 5.17 9.41
CA LYS A 29 3.95 5.45 8.49
C LYS A 29 4.36 6.34 7.31
N ALA A 30 5.14 7.40 7.54
CA ALA A 30 5.60 8.30 6.49
C ALA A 30 6.57 7.61 5.52
N HIS A 31 7.45 6.74 6.03
CA HIS A 31 8.38 5.96 5.21
C HIS A 31 7.67 4.89 4.38
N MET A 32 6.61 4.28 4.93
CA MET A 32 5.83 3.30 4.18
C MET A 32 4.96 3.97 3.11
N ALA A 33 4.46 5.19 3.38
CA ALA A 33 3.67 6.00 2.47
C ALA A 33 4.48 6.75 1.39
N GLU A 34 5.82 6.68 1.41
CA GLU A 34 6.72 7.46 0.54
C GLU A 34 6.37 7.37 -0.96
N HIS A 35 5.92 6.20 -1.42
CA HIS A 35 5.46 6.00 -2.80
C HIS A 35 4.20 6.81 -3.14
N PHE A 36 3.26 6.91 -2.20
CA PHE A 36 2.03 7.66 -2.38
C PHE A 36 2.30 9.17 -2.31
N MET A 37 3.26 9.61 -1.48
CA MET A 37 3.65 11.02 -1.37
C MET A 37 4.16 11.63 -2.69
N GLN A 38 4.57 10.81 -3.66
CA GLN A 38 4.95 11.28 -5.00
C GLN A 38 3.74 11.66 -5.87
N GLN A 39 2.53 11.23 -5.51
CA GLN A 39 1.31 11.35 -6.31
C GLN A 39 0.20 12.11 -5.60
N VAL A 40 0.14 12.03 -4.27
CA VAL A 40 -0.91 12.64 -3.44
C VAL A 40 -0.30 13.37 -2.25
N ASP A 41 -1.12 14.19 -1.60
CA ASP A 41 -0.72 14.90 -0.38
C ASP A 41 -0.37 13.93 0.76
N ALA A 42 0.50 14.36 1.68
CA ALA A 42 1.06 13.51 2.73
C ALA A 42 -0.01 12.84 3.61
N GLU A 43 -1.07 13.58 3.95
CA GLU A 43 -2.18 13.08 4.77
C GLU A 43 -2.99 12.00 4.04
N ILE A 44 -3.17 12.16 2.72
CA ILE A 44 -3.86 11.18 1.88
C ILE A 44 -2.98 9.95 1.68
N ALA A 45 -1.68 10.14 1.47
CA ALA A 45 -0.68 9.08 1.33
C ALA A 45 -0.65 8.18 2.56
N GLU A 46 -0.61 8.76 3.77
CA GLU A 46 -0.64 8.02 5.03
C GLU A 46 -1.96 7.26 5.23
N ALA A 47 -3.10 7.85 4.83
CA ALA A 47 -4.39 7.18 4.90
C ALA A 47 -4.49 5.98 3.96
N MET A 48 -4.02 6.12 2.72
CA MET A 48 -3.97 5.01 1.76
C MET A 48 -3.07 3.87 2.24
N GLU A 49 -1.94 4.24 2.84
CA GLU A 49 -0.99 3.29 3.40
C GLU A 49 -1.60 2.50 4.58
N PHE A 50 -2.37 3.19 5.45
CA PHE A 50 -3.14 2.55 6.51
C PHE A 50 -4.11 1.50 5.96
N TYR A 51 -4.92 1.84 4.95
CA TYR A 51 -5.88 0.91 4.38
C TYR A 51 -5.22 -0.30 3.72
N ALA A 52 -4.09 -0.11 3.04
CA ALA A 52 -3.36 -1.21 2.43
C ALA A 52 -2.77 -2.18 3.47
N ILE A 53 -2.35 -1.68 4.63
CA ILE A 53 -1.88 -2.50 5.75
C ILE A 53 -3.05 -3.20 6.43
N ASP A 54 -4.16 -2.50 6.65
CA ASP A 54 -5.37 -3.06 7.28
C ASP A 54 -6.00 -4.17 6.43
N GLU A 55 -6.07 -4.00 5.11
CA GLU A 55 -6.47 -5.04 4.16
C GLU A 55 -5.57 -6.27 4.28
N LYS A 56 -4.25 -6.06 4.36
CA LYS A 56 -3.28 -7.15 4.49
C LYS A 56 -3.38 -7.90 5.80
N LEU A 57 -3.68 -7.21 6.89
CA LEU A 57 -3.96 -7.83 8.19
C LEU A 57 -5.29 -8.59 8.16
N THR A 58 -6.29 -8.06 7.43
CA THR A 58 -7.62 -8.66 7.30
C THR A 58 -7.56 -10.01 6.59
N GLU A 59 -6.68 -10.16 5.59
CA GLU A 59 -6.36 -11.47 4.97
C GLU A 59 -5.92 -12.53 5.99
N GLN A 60 -5.36 -12.12 7.13
CA GLN A 60 -4.90 -12.97 8.23
C GLN A 60 -5.87 -13.00 9.42
N GLY A 61 -7.08 -12.44 9.26
CA GLY A 61 -8.12 -12.39 10.30
C GLY A 61 -7.81 -11.41 11.45
N ARG A 62 -6.99 -10.39 11.18
CA ARG A 62 -6.64 -9.31 12.12
C ARG A 62 -6.91 -7.96 11.49
N SER A 63 -6.90 -6.89 12.28
CA SER A 63 -7.05 -5.52 11.82
C SER A 63 -6.08 -4.60 12.55
N CYS A 64 -5.83 -3.41 12.00
CA CYS A 64 -5.06 -2.35 12.67
C CYS A 64 -5.66 -1.99 14.05
N SER A 65 -6.99 -2.10 14.19
CA SER A 65 -7.72 -1.88 15.44
C SER A 65 -7.33 -2.85 16.54
N ASP A 66 -7.01 -4.10 16.20
CA ASP A 66 -6.58 -5.13 17.17
C ASP A 66 -5.22 -4.78 17.82
N PHE A 67 -4.44 -3.92 17.17
CA PHE A 67 -3.15 -3.44 17.65
C PHE A 67 -3.23 -2.03 18.26
N GLY A 68 -4.44 -1.46 18.39
CA GLY A 68 -4.66 -0.12 18.92
C GLY A 68 -4.19 1.01 17.99
N ILE A 69 -3.96 0.72 16.71
CA ILE A 69 -3.57 1.73 15.72
C ILE A 69 -4.83 2.52 15.34
N PRO A 70 -4.84 3.86 15.48
CA PRO A 70 -6.03 4.66 15.21
C PRO A 70 -6.40 4.59 13.74
N SER A 71 -7.69 4.41 13.46
CA SER A 71 -8.22 4.43 12.10
C SER A 71 -7.87 5.74 11.41
N SER A 72 -7.39 5.65 10.16
CA SER A 72 -7.19 6.85 9.35
C SER A 72 -8.53 7.44 8.88
N THR A 73 -8.52 8.72 8.52
CA THR A 73 -9.69 9.37 7.91
C THR A 73 -10.00 8.71 6.57
N PRO A 74 -11.27 8.41 6.27
CA PRO A 74 -11.66 7.90 4.97
C PRO A 74 -11.32 8.92 3.89
N VAL A 75 -10.38 8.57 3.02
CA VAL A 75 -10.06 9.37 1.83
C VAL A 75 -10.96 8.90 0.69
N PRO A 76 -11.73 9.78 0.03
CA PRO A 76 -12.58 9.42 -1.12
C PRO A 76 -11.76 9.17 -2.40
N TYR A 77 -10.57 8.60 -2.28
CA TYR A 77 -9.62 8.43 -3.38
C TYR A 77 -9.67 7.00 -3.90
N SER A 78 -10.18 6.83 -5.12
CA SER A 78 -10.01 5.59 -5.87
C SER A 78 -8.54 5.45 -6.25
N PHE A 79 -7.85 4.46 -5.69
CA PHE A 79 -6.53 4.08 -6.16
C PHE A 79 -6.64 3.70 -7.63
N GLU A 80 -6.21 4.60 -8.53
CA GLU A 80 -5.98 4.21 -9.92
C GLU A 80 -4.83 3.22 -9.90
N SER A 81 -5.21 1.94 -9.97
CA SER A 81 -4.35 0.79 -10.11
C SER A 81 -3.36 1.03 -11.24
N LYS A 82 -2.08 1.23 -10.89
CA LYS A 82 -0.95 1.44 -11.80
C LYS A 82 -1.23 2.51 -12.86
N VAL A 83 -0.50 3.62 -12.80
CA VAL A 83 -0.21 4.40 -14.01
C VAL A 83 0.49 3.43 -14.99
N ILE A 84 -0.28 2.77 -15.85
CA ILE A 84 0.27 2.02 -16.96
C ILE A 84 0.91 3.09 -17.81
N ASN A 85 2.25 3.10 -17.86
CA ASN A 85 2.97 3.98 -18.74
C ASN A 85 2.36 3.78 -20.14
N LYS A 86 1.72 4.83 -20.69
CA LYS A 86 0.97 4.75 -21.95
C LYS A 86 1.84 4.16 -23.07
N GLU A 87 3.15 4.37 -22.97
CA GLU A 87 4.14 3.83 -23.89
C GLU A 87 4.32 2.31 -23.76
N GLU A 88 4.33 1.78 -22.53
CA GLU A 88 4.41 0.34 -22.28
C GLU A 88 3.11 -0.36 -22.71
N LEU A 89 1.95 0.28 -22.52
CA LEU A 89 0.66 -0.22 -23.04
C LEU A 89 0.66 -0.27 -24.56
N ARG A 90 1.12 0.81 -25.21
CA ARG A 90 1.21 0.91 -26.68
C ARG A 90 2.12 -0.19 -27.23
N ARG A 91 3.32 -0.37 -26.65
CA ARG A 91 4.25 -1.43 -27.04
C ARG A 91 3.65 -2.82 -26.86
N GLY A 92 2.97 -3.07 -25.75
CA GLY A 92 2.26 -4.33 -25.52
C GLY A 92 1.21 -4.63 -26.58
N GLN A 93 0.40 -3.63 -26.95
CA GLN A 93 -0.62 -3.75 -27.99
C GLN A 93 -0.02 -4.01 -29.38
N GLU A 94 1.08 -3.34 -29.72
CA GLU A 94 1.79 -3.55 -31.00
C GLU A 94 2.37 -4.95 -31.10
N MET A 95 3.04 -5.44 -30.05
CA MET A 95 3.57 -6.80 -30.01
C MET A 95 2.45 -7.84 -30.11
N TYR A 96 1.30 -7.58 -29.48
CA TYR A 96 0.14 -8.47 -29.55
C TYR A 96 -0.48 -8.52 -30.96
N ALA A 97 -0.48 -7.39 -31.68
CA ALA A 97 -1.00 -7.31 -33.05
C ALA A 97 -0.10 -8.04 -34.06
N MET A 98 1.19 -8.19 -33.78
CA MET A 98 2.16 -8.90 -34.63
C MET A 98 2.10 -10.43 -34.50
N LEU A 99 1.46 -10.97 -33.45
CA LEU A 99 1.40 -12.42 -33.18
C LEU A 99 0.47 -13.20 -34.12
N ASN A 100 -0.42 -12.52 -34.85
CA ASN A 100 -1.38 -13.13 -35.78
C ASN A 100 -1.12 -12.76 -37.25
N GLN A 101 0.08 -12.26 -37.57
CA GLN A 101 0.50 -12.02 -38.95
C GLN A 101 1.26 -13.25 -39.46
N ASP A 102 0.51 -14.25 -39.92
CA ASP A 102 0.93 -15.27 -40.88
C ASP A 102 0.12 -15.10 -42.17
#